data_AF-A0A285BI60-F1
#
_entry.id   AF-A0A285BI60-F1
#
_cell.length_a   1.000
_cell.length_b   1.000
_cell.length_c   1.000
_cell.angle_alpha   90.00
_cell.angle_beta   90.00
_cell.angle_gamma   90.00
#
_symmetry.space_group_name_H-M   'P 1'
#
loop_
_entity.id
_entity.type
_entity.pdbx_description
1 polymer ?
#
loop_
_entity_poly.entity_id
_entity_poly.type
_entity_poly.pdbx_seq_one_letter_code
_entity_poly.pdbx_strand_id
1 'polypeptide(L)'
;MAKRKIIKIDEEKCNGCGLCVTPCVESAITIENGKAKVISEELCDGAGVCLNVCPTNALSIEEREAVPFNEEAAIKHKNNINKDRCLYCGNTDDDAPIISFKYKGEIKHVCAKCLPQLIHG
;
A
#
# COMPACT_ATOMS: atom_id res chain seq x y z
N MET A 1 -15.46 -7.94 17.87
CA MET A 1 -15.80 -7.23 16.61
C MET A 1 -16.59 -5.98 16.98
N ALA A 2 -16.53 -4.92 16.16
CA ALA A 2 -17.25 -3.67 16.39
C ALA A 2 -17.87 -3.16 15.09
N LYS A 3 -19.03 -2.52 15.17
CA LYS A 3 -19.67 -1.89 14.01
C LYS A 3 -18.92 -0.61 13.66
N ARG A 4 -18.33 -0.54 12.46
CA ARG A 4 -17.54 0.62 12.01
C ARG A 4 -17.55 0.79 10.50
N LYS A 5 -17.08 1.95 10.06
CA LYS A 5 -16.85 2.25 8.64
C LYS A 5 -15.59 1.56 8.15
N ILE A 6 -15.68 0.88 7.01
CA ILE A 6 -14.57 0.20 6.36
C ILE A 6 -14.67 0.37 4.83
N ILE A 7 -13.53 0.30 4.16
CA ILE A 7 -13.46 0.37 2.70
C ILE A 7 -14.00 -0.93 2.11
N LYS A 8 -14.95 -0.79 1.20
CA LYS A 8 -15.48 -1.84 0.33
C LYS A 8 -14.92 -1.66 -1.07
N ILE A 9 -14.49 -2.77 -1.68
CA ILE A 9 -13.99 -2.79 -3.06
C ILE A 9 -14.94 -3.62 -3.91
N ASP A 10 -15.43 -3.01 -4.98
CA ASP A 10 -16.20 -3.66 -6.04
C ASP A 10 -15.23 -4.28 -7.04
N GLU A 11 -15.08 -5.60 -6.99
CA GLU A 11 -14.15 -6.33 -7.86
C GLU A 11 -14.55 -6.29 -9.34
N GLU A 12 -15.83 -6.09 -9.65
CA GLU A 12 -16.30 -6.00 -11.05
C GLU A 12 -15.87 -4.66 -11.67
N LYS A 13 -15.95 -3.57 -10.91
CA LYS A 13 -15.49 -2.24 -11.34
C LYS A 13 -13.97 -2.05 -11.25
N CYS A 14 -13.30 -2.81 -10.38
CA CYS A 14 -11.86 -2.67 -10.19
C CYS A 14 -11.09 -3.15 -11.43
N ASN A 15 -10.21 -2.33 -11.99
CA ASN A 15 -9.36 -2.70 -13.14
C ASN A 15 -7.91 -3.05 -12.76
N GLY A 16 -7.59 -3.10 -11.47
CA GLY A 16 -6.24 -3.49 -11.00
C GLY A 16 -5.14 -2.45 -11.14
N CYS A 17 -5.47 -1.18 -11.47
CA CYS A 17 -4.44 -0.15 -11.70
C CYS A 17 -3.51 0.13 -10.50
N GLY A 18 -4.00 -0.12 -9.27
CA GLY A 18 -3.23 0.03 -8.04
C GLY A 18 -3.05 1.47 -7.54
N LEU A 19 -3.76 2.45 -8.13
CA LEU A 19 -3.69 3.84 -7.68
C LEU A 19 -4.15 4.04 -6.23
N CYS A 20 -5.02 3.17 -5.71
CA CYS A 20 -5.49 3.18 -4.33
C CYS A 20 -4.47 2.66 -3.29
N VAL A 21 -3.40 1.97 -3.73
CA VAL A 21 -2.39 1.38 -2.83
C VAL A 21 -1.53 2.47 -2.19
N THR A 22 -0.95 3.36 -3.00
CA THR A 22 -0.02 4.41 -2.56
C THR A 22 -0.59 5.41 -1.54
N PRO A 23 -1.81 5.95 -1.71
CA PRO A 23 -2.35 6.93 -0.75
C PRO A 23 -2.86 6.31 0.54
N CYS A 24 -2.90 4.97 0.66
CA CYS A 24 -3.28 4.33 1.91
C CYS A 24 -2.12 4.43 2.91
N VAL A 25 -2.19 5.40 3.82
CA VAL A 25 -1.17 5.63 4.85
C VAL A 25 -0.92 4.36 5.66
N GLU A 26 -2.00 3.68 6.05
CA GLU A 26 -1.99 2.40 6.78
C GLU A 26 -1.49 1.20 5.97
N SER A 27 -1.23 1.39 4.67
CA SER A 27 -0.83 0.34 3.73
C SER A 27 -1.75 -0.89 3.75
N ALA A 28 -3.04 -0.66 4.06
CA ALA A 28 -4.05 -1.70 4.21
C ALA A 28 -4.61 -2.22 2.87
N ILE A 29 -4.19 -1.68 1.73
CA ILE A 29 -4.67 -2.08 0.41
C ILE A 29 -3.50 -2.60 -0.43
N THR A 30 -3.68 -3.74 -1.06
CA THR A 30 -2.73 -4.33 -2.03
C THR A 30 -3.43 -4.64 -3.35
N ILE A 31 -2.66 -5.02 -4.37
CA ILE A 31 -3.18 -5.68 -5.57
C ILE A 31 -2.90 -7.18 -5.49
N GLU A 32 -3.95 -7.98 -5.47
CA GLU A 32 -3.92 -9.43 -5.49
C GLU A 32 -4.74 -9.93 -6.66
N ASN A 33 -4.19 -10.84 -7.47
CA ASN A 33 -4.86 -11.40 -8.65
C ASN A 33 -5.42 -10.32 -9.61
N GLY A 34 -4.69 -9.21 -9.76
CA GLY A 34 -5.10 -8.09 -10.62
C GLY A 34 -6.26 -7.25 -10.09
N LYS A 35 -6.64 -7.39 -8.81
CA LYS A 35 -7.71 -6.62 -8.16
C LYS A 35 -7.22 -6.01 -6.85
N ALA A 36 -7.77 -4.87 -6.48
CA ALA A 36 -7.47 -4.26 -5.19
C ALA A 36 -8.13 -5.04 -4.06
N LYS A 37 -7.41 -5.29 -2.97
CA LYS A 37 -7.92 -5.97 -1.78
C LYS A 37 -7.47 -5.28 -0.50
N VAL A 38 -8.36 -5.26 0.49
CA VAL A 38 -8.00 -4.88 1.87
C VAL A 38 -7.35 -6.09 2.52
N ILE A 39 -6.07 -5.99 2.87
CA ILE A 39 -5.26 -7.13 3.34
C ILE A 39 -5.67 -7.62 4.74
N SER A 40 -6.07 -6.71 5.62
CA SER A 40 -6.63 -7.04 6.91
C SER A 40 -7.54 -5.90 7.36
N GLU A 41 -8.69 -6.28 7.93
CA GLU A 41 -9.66 -5.32 8.44
C GLU A 41 -9.07 -4.46 9.55
N GLU A 42 -8.20 -5.01 10.41
CA GLU A 42 -7.60 -4.27 11.53
C GLU A 42 -6.61 -3.19 11.07
N LEU A 43 -6.14 -3.25 9.82
CA LEU A 43 -5.24 -2.24 9.23
C LEU A 43 -6.01 -1.11 8.55
N CYS A 44 -7.25 -1.35 8.12
CA CYS A 44 -8.06 -0.33 7.47
C CYS A 44 -8.72 0.57 8.53
N ASP A 45 -8.30 1.82 8.63
CA ASP A 45 -8.88 2.81 9.54
C ASP A 45 -10.27 3.33 9.06
N GLY A 46 -10.58 3.15 7.78
CA GLY A 46 -11.82 3.65 7.16
C GLY A 46 -11.77 5.13 6.78
N ALA A 47 -10.59 5.76 6.69
CA ALA A 47 -10.43 7.20 6.44
C ALA A 47 -10.93 7.65 5.06
N GLY A 48 -10.88 6.79 4.04
CA GLY A 48 -11.46 7.07 2.73
C GLY A 48 -10.60 7.84 1.74
N VAL A 49 -9.30 8.03 2.00
CA VAL A 49 -8.39 8.71 1.05
C VAL A 49 -8.32 8.00 -0.31
N CYS A 50 -8.48 6.69 -0.32
CA CYS A 50 -8.40 5.86 -1.52
C CYS A 50 -9.60 6.00 -2.49
N LEU A 51 -10.73 6.58 -2.06
CA LEU A 51 -11.91 6.71 -2.92
C LEU A 51 -11.64 7.68 -4.09
N ASN A 52 -11.07 8.84 -3.81
CA ASN A 52 -10.89 9.92 -4.80
C ASN A 52 -9.86 9.60 -5.88
N VAL A 53 -8.96 8.64 -5.64
CA VAL A 53 -7.93 8.25 -6.61
C VAL A 53 -8.38 7.14 -7.55
N CYS A 54 -9.56 6.54 -7.32
CA CYS A 54 -10.04 5.43 -8.14
C CYS A 54 -10.72 5.93 -9.42
N PRO A 55 -10.13 5.71 -10.61
CA PRO A 55 -10.69 6.21 -11.86
C PRO A 55 -11.99 5.48 -12.27
N THR A 56 -12.22 4.27 -11.75
CA THR A 56 -13.42 3.46 -12.05
C THR A 56 -14.48 3.52 -10.95
N ASN A 57 -14.25 4.33 -9.92
CA ASN A 57 -15.15 4.47 -8.77
C ASN A 57 -15.51 3.11 -8.12
N ALA A 58 -14.54 2.21 -8.04
CA ALA A 58 -14.70 0.85 -7.50
C ALA A 58 -14.65 0.79 -5.96
N LEU A 59 -14.24 1.86 -5.29
CA LEU A 59 -14.10 1.90 -3.83
C LEU A 59 -15.25 2.71 -3.22
N SER A 60 -15.82 2.19 -2.14
CA SER A 60 -16.85 2.86 -1.34
C SER A 60 -16.61 2.64 0.16
N ILE A 61 -17.30 3.38 1.02
CA ILE A 61 -17.32 3.13 2.47
C ILE A 61 -18.61 2.40 2.81
N GLU A 62 -18.52 1.29 3.53
CA GLU A 62 -19.68 0.61 4.11
C GLU A 62 -19.55 0.57 5.64
N GLU A 63 -20.68 0.50 6.34
CA GLU A 63 -20.72 0.27 7.78
C GLU A 63 -21.12 -1.18 8.04
N ARG A 64 -20.22 -1.96 8.63
CA ARG A 64 -20.45 -3.38 8.96
C ARG A 64 -19.73 -3.77 10.24
N GLU A 65 -20.03 -4.97 10.74
CA GLU A 65 -19.21 -5.60 11.77
C GLU A 65 -17.85 -5.98 11.17
N ALA A 66 -16.79 -5.49 11.80
CA ALA A 66 -15.41 -5.74 11.39
C ALA A 66 -14.50 -5.81 12.61
N VAL A 67 -13.28 -6.32 12.39
CA VAL A 67 -12.21 -6.21 13.39
C VAL A 67 -11.93 -4.72 13.66
N PRO A 68 -11.84 -4.28 14.93
CA PRO A 68 -11.45 -2.91 15.25
C PRO A 68 -10.11 -2.54 14.61
N PHE A 69 -9.94 -1.27 14.26
CA PHE A 69 -8.65 -0.78 13.82
C PHE A 69 -7.62 -0.97 14.94
N ASN A 70 -6.45 -1.48 14.59
CA ASN A 70 -5.34 -1.74 15.48
C ASN A 70 -4.13 -0.91 15.05
N GLU A 71 -3.92 0.21 15.73
CA GLU A 71 -2.83 1.14 15.42
C GLU A 71 -1.45 0.48 15.53
N GLU A 72 -1.24 -0.36 16.55
CA GLU A 72 0.03 -1.08 16.72
C GLU A 72 0.28 -2.06 15.58
N ALA A 73 -0.75 -2.76 15.11
CA ALA A 73 -0.65 -3.64 13.95
C ALA A 73 -0.37 -2.85 12.67
N ALA A 74 -1.01 -1.69 12.50
CA ALA A 74 -0.78 -0.82 11.34
C ALA A 74 0.64 -0.26 11.30
N ILE A 75 1.19 0.18 12.44
CA ILE A 75 2.58 0.61 12.55
C ILE A 75 3.54 -0.54 12.24
N LYS A 76 3.32 -1.72 12.84
CA LYS A 76 4.14 -2.92 12.57
C LYS A 76 4.09 -3.33 11.11
N HIS A 77 2.91 -3.25 10.48
CA HIS A 77 2.76 -3.60 9.07
C HIS A 77 3.54 -2.62 8.18
N LYS A 78 3.41 -1.30 8.40
CA LYS A 78 4.16 -0.28 7.68
C LYS A 78 5.68 -0.50 7.75
N ASN A 79 6.19 -0.83 8.93
CA ASN A 79 7.63 -1.05 9.14
C ASN A 79 8.13 -2.35 8.50
N ASN A 80 7.26 -3.33 8.25
CA ASN A 80 7.62 -4.59 7.59
C ASN A 80 7.50 -4.54 6.06
N ILE A 81 6.81 -3.56 5.50
CA ILE A 81 6.91 -3.27 4.07
C ILE A 81 8.32 -2.71 3.88
N ASN A 82 9.21 -3.57 3.38
CA ASN A 82 10.66 -3.44 3.27
C ASN A 82 11.10 -2.20 2.46
N LYS A 83 10.80 -1.00 2.97
CA LYS A 83 11.06 0.32 2.37
C LYS A 83 12.48 0.78 2.58
N ASP A 84 13.22 0.08 3.43
CA ASP A 84 14.48 0.56 3.96
C ASP A 84 15.63 -0.30 3.45
N ARG A 85 15.51 -0.96 2.29
CA ARG A 85 16.63 -1.73 1.72
C ARG A 85 16.78 -1.53 0.23
N CYS A 86 17.97 -1.07 -0.16
CA CYS A 86 18.35 -0.96 -1.56
C CYS A 86 18.39 -2.33 -2.23
N LEU A 87 17.71 -2.47 -3.37
CA LEU A 87 17.68 -3.67 -4.21
C LEU A 87 19.06 -4.19 -4.61
N TYR A 88 20.04 -3.29 -4.78
CA TYR A 88 21.37 -3.65 -5.29
C TYR A 88 22.39 -3.92 -4.19
N CYS A 89 22.39 -3.14 -3.10
CA CYS A 89 23.44 -3.20 -2.09
C CYS A 89 22.95 -3.54 -0.67
N GLY A 90 21.63 -3.59 -0.45
CA GLY A 90 21.05 -3.91 0.85
C GLY A 90 21.09 -2.79 1.90
N ASN A 91 21.74 -1.66 1.61
CA ASN A 91 21.79 -0.48 2.49
C ASN A 91 20.41 0.03 2.86
N THR A 92 20.32 0.60 4.06
CA THR A 92 19.10 1.21 4.58
C THR A 92 19.08 2.72 4.48
N ASP A 93 17.98 3.32 4.91
CA ASP A 93 17.81 4.77 5.03
C ASP A 93 18.78 5.41 6.04
N ASP A 94 19.30 4.62 7.00
CA ASP A 94 20.42 5.01 7.86
C ASP A 94 21.73 5.23 7.08
N ASP A 95 21.95 4.48 6.00
CA ASP A 95 23.21 4.50 5.23
C ASP A 95 23.19 5.49 4.05
N ALA A 96 22.01 5.71 3.46
CA ALA A 96 21.79 6.60 2.32
C ALA A 96 20.29 6.84 2.06
N PRO A 97 19.88 7.99 1.50
CA PRO A 97 18.50 8.22 1.10
C PRO A 97 17.97 7.10 0.18
N ILE A 98 16.85 6.51 0.55
CA ILE A 98 16.17 5.46 -0.22
C ILE A 98 15.06 6.07 -1.07
N ILE A 99 15.08 5.78 -2.37
CA ILE A 99 14.06 6.18 -3.32
C ILE A 99 13.23 4.95 -3.67
N SER A 100 11.91 5.10 -3.58
CA SER A 100 10.94 4.07 -3.98
C SER A 100 10.53 4.28 -5.44
N PHE A 101 10.49 3.21 -6.23
CA PHE A 101 10.04 3.25 -7.62
C PHE A 101 9.21 2.01 -7.95
N LYS A 102 8.29 2.14 -8.92
CA LYS A 102 7.45 1.02 -9.37
C LYS A 102 8.06 0.39 -10.62
N TYR A 103 8.30 -0.92 -10.61
CA TYR A 103 8.76 -1.67 -11.78
C TYR A 103 8.09 -3.05 -11.83
N LYS A 104 7.50 -3.39 -12.99
CA LYS A 104 6.73 -4.65 -13.19
C LYS A 104 5.64 -4.89 -12.15
N GLY A 105 4.96 -3.83 -11.69
CA GLY A 105 3.88 -3.94 -10.72
C GLY A 105 4.32 -3.99 -9.25
N GLU A 106 5.61 -4.17 -9.00
CA GLU A 106 6.19 -4.20 -7.65
C GLU A 106 6.76 -2.83 -7.28
N ILE A 107 6.64 -2.46 -6.01
CA ILE A 107 7.39 -1.34 -5.44
C ILE A 107 8.79 -1.87 -5.10
N LYS A 108 9.81 -1.24 -5.66
CA LYS A 108 11.22 -1.54 -5.40
C LYS A 108 11.89 -0.30 -4.82
N HIS A 109 13.02 -0.52 -4.17
CA HIS A 109 13.75 0.51 -3.44
C HIS A 109 15.20 0.54 -3.92
N VAL A 110 15.77 1.72 -4.13
CA VAL A 110 17.19 1.92 -4.47
C VAL A 110 17.75 3.06 -3.63
N CYS A 111 18.96 2.91 -3.12
CA CYS A 111 19.64 4.02 -2.46
C CYS A 111 20.16 5.03 -3.48
N ALA A 112 20.32 6.29 -3.07
CA ALA A 112 20.85 7.36 -3.92
C ALA A 112 22.22 7.02 -4.57
N LYS A 113 23.01 6.14 -3.94
CA LYS A 113 24.31 5.66 -4.46
C LYS A 113 24.16 4.63 -5.59
N CYS A 114 23.15 3.77 -5.53
CA CYS A 114 22.88 2.75 -6.54
C CYS A 114 21.89 3.22 -7.62
N LEU A 115 21.28 4.39 -7.46
CA LEU A 115 20.37 4.98 -8.46
C LEU A 115 20.95 5.00 -9.89
N PRO A 116 22.25 5.32 -10.11
CA PRO A 116 22.84 5.27 -11.45
C PRO A 116 22.72 3.92 -12.16
N GLN A 117 22.68 2.79 -11.42
CA GLN A 117 22.52 1.44 -11.98
C GLN A 117 21.16 1.25 -12.66
N LEU A 118 20.13 2.00 -12.27
CA LEU A 118 18.82 1.96 -12.92
C LEU A 118 18.77 2.68 -14.26
N ILE A 119 19.71 3.60 -14.51
CA ILE A 119 19.70 4.50 -15.67
C ILE A 119 20.73 4.07 -16.71
N HIS A 120 21.88 3.57 -16.27
CA HIS A 120 23.04 3.35 -17.14
C HIS A 120 23.36 1.88 -17.43
N GLY A 121 22.75 0.93 -16.71
CA GLY A 121 23.01 -0.51 -16.86
C GLY A 121 24.27 -0.96 -16.14
#